data_AF-A0A2G2ZQW9-F1
#
_entry.id   AF-A0A2G2ZQW9-F1
#
_cell.length_a   1.000
_cell.length_b   1.000
_cell.length_c   1.000
_cell.angle_alpha   90.00
_cell.angle_beta   90.00
_cell.angle_gamma   90.00
#
_symmetry.space_group_name_H-M   'P 1'
#
loop_
_entity.id
_entity.type
_entity.pdbx_description
1 polymer ?
#
loop_
_entity_poly.entity_id
_entity_poly.type
_entity_poly.pdbx_seq_one_letter_code
_entity_poly.pdbx_strand_id
1 'polypeptide(L)'
;MSLLPVEHFTHPHPIILHNDAINPKYLCEGCMTYGYGQRYHCHACTFNLHEYCGTCLKILSSFMHPDHSLVLIERDGLHERVCNICCDPIEGLSYRWCELCKFNVHPICTQLPKTLNHILHQVT
;
A
#
# COMPACT_ATOMS: atom_id res chain seq x y z
N MET A 1 9.19 -14.55 -11.13
CA MET A 1 9.06 -13.94 -9.79
C MET A 1 10.45 -13.88 -9.20
N SER A 2 10.98 -12.68 -8.96
CA SER A 2 12.36 -12.45 -8.54
C SER A 2 12.51 -12.68 -7.03
N LEU A 3 13.39 -13.59 -6.64
CA LEU A 3 13.81 -13.88 -5.26
C LEU A 3 14.85 -12.86 -4.73
N LEU A 4 15.05 -11.74 -5.42
CA LEU A 4 16.10 -10.79 -5.09
C LEU A 4 15.70 -9.97 -3.85
N PRO A 5 16.64 -9.75 -2.92
CA PRO A 5 16.41 -8.85 -1.80
C PRO A 5 16.10 -7.43 -2.29
N VAL A 6 15.17 -6.78 -1.61
CA VAL A 6 14.79 -5.38 -1.84
C VAL A 6 15.25 -4.57 -0.64
N GLU A 7 15.86 -3.41 -0.88
CA GLU A 7 16.09 -2.39 0.14
C GLU A 7 14.87 -1.47 0.18
N HIS A 8 14.31 -1.24 1.37
CA HIS A 8 13.14 -0.41 1.54
C HIS A 8 13.43 0.74 2.50
N PHE A 9 13.04 1.97 2.14
CA PHE A 9 13.44 3.17 2.89
C PHE A 9 12.90 3.21 4.34
N THR A 10 11.82 2.48 4.64
CA THR A 10 11.28 2.40 6.01
C THR A 10 11.94 1.31 6.87
N HIS A 11 12.90 0.55 6.34
CA HIS A 11 13.48 -0.59 7.07
C HIS A 11 14.95 -0.87 6.68
N PRO A 12 15.88 -1.00 7.63
CA PRO A 12 17.32 -1.06 7.33
C PRO A 12 17.80 -2.40 6.76
N HIS A 13 17.08 -3.50 6.97
CA HIS A 13 17.48 -4.81 6.47
C HIS A 13 16.89 -5.09 5.07
N PRO A 14 17.59 -5.85 4.22
CA PRO A 14 17.00 -6.36 2.98
C PRO A 14 15.78 -7.24 3.27
N ILE A 15 14.72 -7.04 2.50
CA ILE A 15 13.48 -7.83 2.57
C ILE A 15 13.36 -8.72 1.34
N ILE A 16 12.83 -9.93 1.50
CA ILE A 16 12.73 -10.93 0.42
C ILE A 16 11.27 -11.31 0.23
N LEU A 17 10.86 -11.52 -1.02
CA LEU A 17 9.51 -11.99 -1.32
C LEU A 17 9.32 -13.40 -0.74
N HIS A 18 8.40 -13.50 0.20
CA HIS A 18 8.03 -14.72 0.89
C HIS A 18 6.60 -15.09 0.51
N ASN A 19 6.37 -16.35 0.15
CA ASN A 19 5.04 -16.86 -0.11
C ASN A 19 4.61 -17.77 1.03
N ASP A 20 3.54 -17.38 1.71
CA ASP A 20 3.01 -18.14 2.83
C ASP A 20 1.78 -18.93 2.37
N ALA A 21 2.01 -20.19 1.98
CA ALA A 21 1.07 -21.04 1.26
C ALA A 21 -0.21 -21.38 2.07
N ILE A 22 -0.17 -21.21 3.40
CA ILE A 22 -1.29 -21.51 4.31
C ILE A 22 -2.05 -20.23 4.72
N ASN A 23 -1.78 -19.13 4.01
CA ASN A 23 -2.44 -17.83 4.13
C ASN A 23 -2.56 -17.23 5.56
N PRO A 24 -1.48 -17.17 6.37
CA PRO A 24 -1.54 -16.45 7.62
C PRO A 24 -1.69 -14.96 7.35
N LYS A 25 -2.68 -14.36 8.01
CA LYS A 25 -2.87 -12.91 8.11
C LYS A 25 -1.59 -12.26 8.66
N TYR A 26 -1.22 -11.10 8.13
CA TYR A 26 -0.11 -10.30 8.64
C TYR A 26 -0.42 -8.82 8.63
N LEU A 27 0.28 -8.07 9.48
CA LEU A 27 0.28 -6.62 9.44
C LEU A 27 1.42 -6.16 8.52
N CYS A 28 1.11 -5.30 7.56
CA CYS A 28 2.13 -4.58 6.81
C CYS A 28 2.64 -3.41 7.65
N GLU A 29 3.91 -3.41 8.01
CA GLU A 29 4.53 -2.37 8.85
C GLU A 29 4.82 -1.07 8.07
N GLY A 30 4.60 -1.08 6.77
CA GLY A 30 4.67 0.11 5.93
C GLY A 30 3.38 0.92 6.04
N CYS A 31 2.26 0.39 5.57
CA CYS A 31 0.98 1.11 5.51
C CYS A 31 0.06 0.86 6.72
N MET A 32 0.46 -0.02 7.64
CA MET A 32 -0.29 -0.40 8.84
C MET A 32 -1.66 -1.03 8.57
N THR A 33 -1.83 -1.70 7.42
CA THR A 33 -3.03 -2.47 7.11
C THR A 33 -2.73 -3.97 6.97
N TYR A 34 -3.76 -4.80 7.16
CA TYR A 34 -3.60 -6.25 7.08
C TYR A 34 -3.45 -6.74 5.64
N GLY A 35 -2.60 -7.76 5.46
CA GLY A 35 -2.44 -8.52 4.24
C GLY A 35 -2.58 -10.02 4.47
N TYR A 36 -2.57 -10.76 3.37
CA TYR A 36 -2.77 -12.21 3.33
C TYR A 36 -1.79 -12.83 2.33
N GLY A 37 -1.22 -13.98 2.68
CA GLY A 37 -0.38 -14.77 1.76
C GLY A 37 0.97 -14.12 1.46
N GLN A 38 1.26 -13.93 0.17
CA GLN A 38 2.53 -13.40 -0.33
C GLN A 38 2.82 -11.99 0.18
N ARG A 39 4.08 -11.75 0.57
CA ARG A 39 4.55 -10.51 1.20
C ARG A 39 6.06 -10.36 1.04
N TYR A 40 6.57 -9.15 1.17
CA TYR A 40 8.00 -9.00 1.51
C TYR A 40 8.20 -9.24 2.99
N HIS A 41 9.18 -10.06 3.34
CA HIS A 41 9.49 -10.44 4.71
C HIS A 41 10.98 -10.20 5.03
N CYS A 42 11.24 -9.60 6.18
CA CYS A 42 12.57 -9.51 6.76
C CYS A 42 12.82 -10.68 7.71
N HIS A 43 13.72 -11.59 7.32
CA HIS A 43 14.10 -12.74 8.15
C HIS A 43 14.94 -12.35 9.39
N ALA A 44 15.46 -11.12 9.46
CA ALA A 44 16.25 -10.64 10.58
C ALA A 44 15.41 -10.15 11.77
N CYS A 45 14.20 -9.64 11.53
CA CYS A 45 13.39 -8.99 12.57
C CYS A 45 11.86 -9.11 12.39
N THR A 46 11.39 -10.01 11.53
CA THR A 46 9.97 -10.28 11.27
C THR A 46 9.15 -9.13 10.66
N PHE A 47 9.79 -8.06 10.21
CA PHE A 47 9.16 -6.96 9.47
C PHE A 47 8.49 -7.47 8.19
N ASN A 48 7.25 -7.05 7.92
CA ASN A 48 6.48 -7.47 6.76
C ASN A 48 5.96 -6.26 5.97
N LEU A 49 5.96 -6.37 4.64
CA LEU A 49 5.26 -5.44 3.75
C LEU A 49 4.36 -6.20 2.78
N HIS A 50 3.23 -5.59 2.40
CA HIS A 50 2.59 -5.98 1.15
C HIS A 50 3.59 -5.88 0.00
N GLU A 51 3.44 -6.73 -1.01
CA GLU A 51 4.29 -6.68 -2.20
C GLU A 51 4.32 -5.27 -2.82
N TYR A 52 3.15 -4.65 -2.95
CA TYR A 52 3.07 -3.29 -3.46
C TYR A 52 3.67 -2.25 -2.52
N CYS A 53 3.51 -2.39 -1.19
CA CYS A 53 4.13 -1.46 -0.26
C CYS A 53 5.66 -1.53 -0.34
N GLY A 54 6.24 -2.72 -0.56
CA GLY A 54 7.69 -2.87 -0.75
C GLY A 54 8.22 -2.32 -2.09
N THR A 55 7.35 -2.03 -3.06
CA THR A 55 7.73 -1.59 -4.41
C THR A 55 7.04 -0.29 -4.85
N CYS A 56 6.32 0.37 -3.93
CA CYS A 56 5.53 1.55 -4.25
C CYS A 56 6.43 2.71 -4.70
N LEU A 57 5.94 3.47 -5.67
CA LEU A 57 6.68 4.60 -6.23
C LEU A 57 6.58 5.79 -5.27
N LYS A 58 7.64 6.60 -5.19
CA LYS A 58 7.60 7.85 -4.43
C LYS A 58 6.58 8.84 -5.00
N ILE A 59 6.34 8.80 -6.31
CA ILE A 59 5.37 9.63 -7.03
C ILE A 59 4.49 8.71 -7.87
N LEU A 60 3.18 8.83 -7.71
CA LEU A 60 2.19 8.00 -8.38
C LEU A 60 1.21 8.88 -9.17
N SER A 61 1.13 8.67 -10.48
CA SER A 61 0.00 9.14 -11.27
C SER A 61 -1.12 8.12 -11.18
N SER A 62 -2.34 8.54 -10.80
CA SER A 62 -3.47 7.65 -10.58
C SER A 62 -4.74 8.23 -11.18
N PHE A 63 -5.59 7.37 -11.75
CA PHE A 63 -6.92 7.76 -12.22
C PHE A 63 -7.84 8.17 -11.06
N MET A 64 -7.52 7.80 -9.82
CA MET A 64 -8.28 8.18 -8.62
C MET A 64 -8.17 9.67 -8.32
N HIS A 65 -7.09 10.30 -8.78
CA HIS A 65 -6.88 11.73 -8.64
C HIS A 65 -6.15 12.27 -9.89
N PRO A 66 -6.86 12.36 -11.03
CA PRO A 66 -6.24 12.56 -12.34
C PRO A 66 -5.57 13.92 -12.51
N ASP A 67 -6.00 14.93 -11.75
CA ASP A 67 -5.50 16.29 -11.86
C ASP A 67 -4.12 16.48 -11.19
N HIS A 68 -3.71 15.54 -10.31
CA HIS A 68 -2.46 15.65 -9.57
C HIS A 68 -1.74 14.31 -9.35
N SER A 69 -0.42 14.33 -9.49
CA SER A 69 0.42 13.22 -9.02
C SER A 69 0.43 13.14 -7.51
N LEU A 70 0.26 11.95 -6.95
CA LEU A 70 0.31 11.70 -5.51
C LEU A 70 1.76 11.41 -5.07
N VAL A 71 2.15 11.88 -3.89
CA VAL A 71 3.46 11.61 -3.29
C VAL A 71 3.32 10.67 -2.10
N LEU A 72 4.18 9.66 -2.06
CA LEU A 72 4.27 8.74 -0.94
C LEU A 72 4.92 9.45 0.25
N ILE A 73 4.24 9.41 1.39
CA ILE A 73 4.69 10.03 2.64
C ILE A 73 4.56 9.05 3.80
N GLU A 74 5.45 9.22 4.77
CA GLU A 74 5.33 8.59 6.09
C GLU A 74 4.38 9.39 6.98
N ARG A 75 3.77 8.72 7.96
CA ARG A 75 2.91 9.38 8.94
C ARG A 75 3.75 10.35 9.77
N ASP A 76 3.30 11.61 9.86
CA ASP A 76 3.98 12.64 10.66
C ASP A 76 3.57 12.62 12.14
N GLY A 77 2.56 11.83 12.51
CA GLY A 77 2.05 11.70 13.88
C GLY A 77 1.25 12.91 14.38
N LEU A 78 1.17 13.99 13.60
CA LEU A 78 0.57 15.26 14.02
C LEU A 78 -0.90 15.37 13.62
N HIS A 79 -1.28 14.72 12.52
CA HIS A 79 -2.62 14.83 11.97
C HIS A 79 -3.25 13.46 11.81
N GLU A 80 -4.45 13.30 12.36
CA GLU A 80 -5.31 12.17 12.03
C GLU A 80 -5.72 12.27 10.56
N ARG A 81 -5.51 11.16 9.84
CA ARG A 81 -5.85 11.05 8.42
C ARG A 81 -6.66 9.79 8.23
N VAL A 82 -7.62 9.88 7.33
CA VAL A 82 -8.49 8.77 6.93
C VAL A 82 -8.29 8.54 5.44
N CYS A 83 -8.27 7.28 5.03
CA CYS A 83 -8.19 6.91 3.64
C CYS A 83 -9.51 7.23 2.92
N ASN A 84 -9.44 7.99 1.82
CA ASN A 84 -10.61 8.37 1.03
C ASN A 84 -11.29 7.19 0.30
N ILE A 85 -10.66 6.01 0.31
CA ILE A 85 -11.14 4.82 -0.42
C ILE A 85 -11.78 3.81 0.52
N CYS A 86 -11.07 3.37 1.57
CA CYS A 86 -11.60 2.39 2.52
C CYS A 86 -12.21 3.00 3.78
N CYS A 87 -12.06 4.32 3.99
CA CYS A 87 -12.53 5.03 5.19
C CYS A 87 -11.87 4.61 6.51
N ASP A 88 -10.80 3.80 6.47
CA ASP A 88 -10.02 3.45 7.66
C ASP A 88 -8.96 4.52 7.99
N PRO A 89 -8.52 4.61 9.26
CA PRO A 89 -7.39 5.44 9.66
C PRO A 89 -6.10 5.12 8.88
N ILE A 90 -5.32 6.15 8.61
CA ILE A 90 -3.97 6.02 8.05
C ILE A 90 -2.97 6.07 9.19
N GLU A 91 -2.37 4.92 9.49
CA GLU A 91 -1.43 4.78 10.60
C GLU A 91 0.04 4.68 10.16
N GLY A 92 0.31 4.55 8.86
CA GLY A 92 1.66 4.47 8.29
C GLY A 92 1.77 5.20 6.94
N LEU A 93 2.44 4.56 5.99
CA LEU A 93 2.62 5.05 4.62
C LEU A 93 1.27 5.35 3.95
N SER A 94 1.23 6.49 3.25
CA SER A 94 0.10 6.91 2.43
C SER A 94 0.54 7.75 1.25
N TYR A 95 -0.30 7.79 0.23
CA TYR A 95 -0.18 8.75 -0.86
C TYR A 95 -0.99 10.00 -0.55
N ARG A 96 -0.35 11.16 -0.71
CA ARG A 96 -0.94 12.49 -0.58
C ARG A 96 -0.41 13.40 -1.66
N TRP A 97 -1.25 14.25 -2.22
CA TRP A 97 -0.85 15.50 -2.86
C TRP A 97 -2.03 16.45 -2.89
N CYS A 98 -1.74 17.75 -3.00
CA CYS A 98 -2.71 18.85 -2.91
C CYS A 98 -3.26 19.02 -1.49
N GLU A 99 -2.72 19.99 -0.73
CA GLU A 99 -3.22 20.34 0.61
C GLU A 99 -4.69 20.78 0.59
N LEU A 100 -5.11 21.39 -0.52
CA LEU A 100 -6.48 21.84 -0.74
C LEU A 100 -7.44 20.67 -0.94
N CYS A 101 -7.00 19.61 -1.63
CA CYS A 101 -7.82 18.48 -2.01
C CYS A 101 -8.05 17.53 -0.83
N LYS A 102 -7.15 17.54 0.16
CA LYS A 102 -7.17 16.65 1.34
C LYS A 102 -7.33 15.16 0.97
N PHE A 103 -6.80 14.78 -0.19
CA PHE A 103 -6.87 13.41 -0.70
C PHE A 103 -5.71 12.59 -0.13
N ASN A 104 -6.07 11.60 0.70
CA ASN A 104 -5.15 10.68 1.34
C ASN A 104 -5.62 9.24 1.07
N VAL A 105 -4.70 8.36 0.69
CA VAL A 105 -5.05 6.98 0.36
C VAL A 105 -3.91 6.03 0.77
N HIS A 106 -4.24 4.86 1.32
CA HIS A 106 -3.23 3.84 1.56
C HIS A 106 -2.62 3.38 0.22
N PRO A 107 -1.34 2.99 0.17
CA PRO A 107 -0.73 2.47 -1.06
C PRO A 107 -1.51 1.28 -1.63
N ILE A 108 -1.98 0.36 -0.78
CA ILE A 108 -2.74 -0.79 -1.28
C ILE A 108 -4.09 -0.40 -1.89
N CYS A 109 -4.74 0.65 -1.39
CA CYS A 109 -6.01 1.13 -1.92
C CYS A 109 -5.87 1.73 -3.33
N THR A 110 -4.68 2.17 -3.74
CA THR A 110 -4.45 2.65 -5.10
C THR A 110 -4.36 1.53 -6.13
N GLN A 111 -4.33 0.26 -5.70
CA GLN A 111 -4.36 -0.90 -6.59
C GLN A 111 -5.78 -1.31 -7.01
N LEU A 112 -6.83 -0.70 -6.45
CA LEU A 112 -8.19 -0.99 -6.90
C LEU A 112 -8.36 -0.63 -8.39
N PRO A 113 -9.04 -1.48 -9.18
CA PRO A 113 -9.26 -1.20 -10.59
C PRO A 113 -10.24 -0.04 -10.75
N LYS A 114 -10.11 0.69 -11.87
CA LYS A 114 -11.02 1.79 -12.23
C LYS A 114 -12.47 1.33 -12.38
N THR A 115 -12.67 0.11 -12.86
CA THR A 115 -13.99 -0.49 -13.07
C THR A 115 -14.00 -1.90 -12.49
N LEU A 116 -15.03 -2.21 -11.71
CA LEU A 116 -15.32 -3.56 -11.28
C LEU A 116 -16.40 -4.14 -12.20
N ASN A 117 -16.06 -5.21 -12.92
CA ASN A 117 -17.04 -5.96 -13.68
C ASN A 117 -17.78 -6.86 -12.68
N HIS A 118 -18.88 -6.36 -12.14
CA HIS A 118 -19.77 -7.17 -11.32
C HIS A 118 -20.52 -8.16 -12.22
N ILE A 119 -20.63 -9.44 -11.81
CA ILE A 119 -21.25 -10.51 -12.62
C ILE A 119 -22.71 -10.18 -13.00
N LEU A 120 -23.38 -9.34 -12.21
CA LEU A 120 -24.75 -8.86 -12.51
C LEU A 120 -24.81 -7.74 -13.57
N HIS A 121 -23.66 -7.24 -14.04
CA HIS A 121 -23.55 -6.23 -15.10
C HIS A 121 -23.06 -6.83 -16.43
N GLN A 122 -23.36 -8.11 -16.69
CA GLN A 122 -23.52 -8.56 -18.08
C GLN A 122 -24.85 -7.98 -18.60
N VAL A 123 -24.81 -6.72 -19.02
CA VAL A 123 -25.87 -6.21 -19.88
C VAL A 123 -25.70 -6.92 -21.21
N THR A 124 -26.75 -7.65 -21.57
CA THR A 124 -27.06 -8.27 -22.86
C THR A 124 -26.58 -7.49 -24.07
#